data_AF-A0A6A4Y3F7-F1
#
_entry.id   AF-A0A6A4Y3F7-F1
#
_cell.length_a   1.000
_cell.length_b   1.000
_cell.length_c   1.000
_cell.angle_alpha   90.00
_cell.angle_beta   90.00
_cell.angle_gamma   90.00
#
_symmetry.space_group_name_H-M   'P 1'
#
loop_
_entity.id
_entity.type
_entity.pdbx_description
1 polymer ?
#
loop_
_entity_poly.entity_id
_entity_poly.type
_entity_poly.pdbx_seq_one_letter_code
_entity_poly.pdbx_strand_id
1 'polypeptide(L)'
;MDDPKSTIANPRGLTLSFFKHFVNLHGGRDAFQGITTNQVCHLFVIPYTEATKLSLVDHIERNDSDGRVYVRRATWFVSHAWNYLFLDVIDALDFFMDEHDLKNEKDSAGLWFCLFNNNQHDIKVLPFQHWFTTFKTALTAIGNVVMVFCPWNNPTTLTRTWCVFEVFVAIEC
;
A
#
# COMPACT_ATOMS: atom_id res chain seq x y z
N MET A 1 5.98 -31.37 21.36
CA MET A 1 6.20 -31.26 19.92
C MET A 1 5.78 -29.83 19.60
N ASP A 2 6.72 -28.92 19.83
CA ASP A 2 6.45 -27.49 19.78
C ASP A 2 6.42 -27.07 18.32
N ASP A 3 5.26 -26.56 17.90
CA ASP A 3 5.09 -25.91 16.61
C ASP A 3 5.96 -24.64 16.64
N PRO A 4 6.97 -24.49 15.77
CA PRO A 4 7.79 -23.30 15.78
C PRO A 4 6.87 -22.14 15.44
N LYS A 5 6.64 -21.25 16.41
CA LYS A 5 6.02 -19.94 16.18
C LYS A 5 6.72 -19.35 14.96
N SER A 6 6.06 -19.43 13.81
CA SER A 6 6.38 -18.64 12.63
C SER A 6 6.48 -17.22 13.16
N THR A 7 7.69 -16.68 13.19
CA THR A 7 7.96 -15.31 13.57
C THR A 7 7.07 -14.49 12.64
N ILE A 8 5.93 -14.00 13.14
CA ILE A 8 5.03 -13.18 12.35
C ILE A 8 5.87 -11.99 11.95
N ALA A 9 6.30 -11.96 10.68
CA ALA A 9 7.08 -10.87 10.16
C ALA A 9 6.22 -9.63 10.36
N ASN A 10 6.67 -8.69 11.18
CA ASN A 10 5.99 -7.42 11.37
C ASN A 10 6.07 -6.68 10.04
N PRO A 11 4.98 -6.63 9.24
CA PRO A 11 5.07 -6.05 7.92
C PRO A 11 5.36 -4.57 8.09
N ARG A 12 6.17 -4.00 7.21
CA ARG A 12 6.46 -2.57 7.20
C ARG A 12 5.59 -1.89 6.15
N GLY A 13 5.43 -0.59 6.28
CA GLY A 13 4.72 0.24 5.33
C GLY A 13 5.34 1.63 5.28
N LEU A 14 4.94 2.40 4.28
CA LEU A 14 5.30 3.80 4.18
C LEU A 14 4.20 4.65 4.83
N THR A 15 4.59 5.76 5.47
CA THR A 15 3.62 6.68 6.08
C THR A 15 2.82 7.41 5.01
N LEU A 16 1.65 7.93 5.38
CA LEU A 16 0.88 8.79 4.48
C LEU A 16 1.65 10.08 4.13
N SER A 17 2.46 10.60 5.05
CA SER A 17 3.37 11.71 4.77
C SER A 17 4.37 11.38 3.67
N PHE A 18 4.87 10.13 3.60
CA PHE A 18 5.69 9.72 2.47
C PHE A 18 4.90 9.66 1.15
N PHE A 19 3.63 9.23 1.16
CA PHE A 19 2.84 9.19 -0.09
C PHE A 19 2.68 10.60 -0.67
N LYS A 20 2.43 11.59 0.20
CA LYS A 20 2.37 13.01 -0.16
C LYS A 20 3.75 13.54 -0.60
N HIS A 21 4.81 13.15 0.10
CA HIS A 21 6.19 13.50 -0.28
C HIS A 21 6.55 12.94 -1.67
N PHE A 22 6.19 11.69 -1.96
CA PHE A 22 6.41 11.03 -3.25
C PHE A 22 5.74 11.78 -4.39
N VAL A 23 4.50 12.24 -4.19
CA VAL A 23 3.81 13.11 -5.16
C VAL A 23 4.57 14.41 -5.39
N ASN A 24 4.96 15.10 -4.30
CA ASN A 24 5.70 16.36 -4.39
C ASN A 24 7.06 16.21 -5.08
N LEU A 25 7.79 15.13 -4.78
CA LEU A 25 9.09 14.80 -5.37
C LEU A 25 9.00 14.63 -6.90
N HIS A 26 7.87 14.15 -7.41
CA HIS A 26 7.69 13.82 -8.83
C HIS A 26 6.82 14.84 -9.58
N GLY A 27 6.82 16.11 -9.15
CA GLY A 27 6.15 17.21 -9.85
C GLY A 27 4.80 17.62 -9.26
N GLY A 28 4.48 17.18 -8.05
CA GLY A 28 3.25 17.56 -7.35
C GLY A 28 2.01 16.91 -7.95
N ARG A 29 0.83 17.35 -7.49
CA ARG A 29 -0.45 16.74 -7.88
C ARG A 29 -0.71 16.82 -9.39
N ASP A 30 -0.24 17.87 -10.06
CA ASP A 30 -0.42 18.05 -11.51
C ASP A 30 0.17 16.88 -12.32
N ALA A 31 1.33 16.34 -11.91
CA ALA A 31 1.96 15.20 -12.56
C ALA A 31 1.20 13.88 -12.38
N PHE A 32 0.34 13.80 -11.36
CA PHE A 32 -0.47 12.63 -11.02
C PHE A 32 -1.95 12.78 -11.39
N GLN A 33 -2.32 13.89 -12.03
CA GLN A 33 -3.71 14.16 -12.36
C GLN A 33 -4.23 13.18 -13.41
N GLY A 34 -5.32 12.50 -13.11
CA GLY A 34 -5.99 11.59 -14.04
C GLY A 34 -5.26 10.29 -14.36
N ILE A 35 -4.19 9.96 -13.62
CA ILE A 35 -3.47 8.69 -13.80
C ILE A 35 -3.79 7.68 -12.70
N THR A 36 -3.86 6.42 -13.11
CA THR A 36 -4.16 5.27 -12.26
C THR A 36 -2.95 4.81 -11.47
N THR A 37 -3.15 4.03 -10.39
CA THR A 37 -2.05 3.44 -9.63
C THR A 37 -1.19 2.48 -10.48
N ASN A 38 -1.77 1.83 -11.48
CA ASN A 38 -1.02 1.08 -12.50
C ASN A 38 -0.08 1.97 -13.31
N GLN A 39 -0.58 3.11 -13.82
CA GLN A 39 0.27 4.06 -14.53
C GLN A 39 1.35 4.61 -13.60
N VAL A 40 1.03 4.90 -12.34
CA VAL A 40 2.01 5.37 -11.36
C VAL A 40 3.13 4.36 -11.13
N CYS A 41 2.80 3.06 -11.10
CA CYS A 41 3.81 2.00 -11.00
C CYS A 41 4.87 2.12 -12.10
N HIS A 42 4.42 2.22 -13.36
CA HIS A 42 5.29 2.20 -14.52
C HIS A 42 5.99 3.54 -14.76
N LEU A 43 5.33 4.66 -14.46
CA LEU A 43 5.85 6.00 -14.74
C LEU A 43 6.76 6.54 -13.64
N PHE A 44 6.56 6.11 -12.38
CA PHE A 44 7.29 6.68 -11.24
C PHE A 44 7.94 5.61 -10.36
N VAL A 45 7.21 4.59 -9.90
CA VAL A 45 7.74 3.64 -8.91
C VAL A 45 8.90 2.81 -9.48
N ILE A 46 8.69 2.16 -10.63
CA ILE A 46 9.70 1.32 -11.28
C ILE A 46 10.95 2.15 -11.65
N PRO A 47 10.82 3.31 -12.33
CA PRO A 47 11.97 4.17 -12.62
C PRO A 47 12.71 4.62 -11.36
N TYR A 48 11.98 4.97 -10.29
CA TYR A 48 12.60 5.46 -9.06
C TYR A 48 13.39 4.38 -8.32
N THR A 49 12.94 3.13 -8.35
CA THR A 49 13.65 2.00 -7.74
C THR A 49 14.56 1.23 -8.70
N GLU A 50 14.76 1.71 -9.92
CA GLU A 50 15.48 1.02 -10.99
C GLU A 50 16.93 0.68 -10.60
N ALA A 51 17.64 1.62 -9.98
CA ALA A 51 19.03 1.43 -9.58
C ALA A 51 19.21 0.35 -8.50
N THR A 52 18.21 0.17 -7.63
CA THR A 52 18.29 -0.76 -6.50
C THR A 52 17.56 -2.08 -6.74
N LYS A 53 16.59 -2.11 -7.67
CA LYS A 53 15.71 -3.26 -7.93
C LYS A 53 14.96 -3.77 -6.70
N LEU A 54 14.61 -2.84 -5.81
CA LEU A 54 13.93 -3.12 -4.54
C LEU A 54 12.46 -2.71 -4.60
N SER A 55 11.66 -3.16 -3.63
CA SER A 55 10.40 -2.51 -3.30
C SER A 55 10.64 -1.03 -2.96
N LEU A 56 9.62 -0.17 -3.12
CA LEU A 56 9.78 1.24 -2.78
C LEU A 56 10.03 1.42 -1.27
N VAL A 57 9.40 0.59 -0.44
CA VAL A 57 9.62 0.59 1.01
C VAL A 57 11.10 0.35 1.34
N ASP A 58 11.70 -0.71 0.76
CA ASP A 58 13.10 -1.05 1.01
C ASP A 58 14.07 -0.03 0.38
N HIS A 59 13.71 0.53 -0.78
CA HIS A 59 14.48 1.60 -1.42
C HIS A 59 14.58 2.82 -0.50
N ILE A 60 13.45 3.28 0.03
CA ILE A 60 13.38 4.46 0.90
C ILE A 60 14.10 4.22 2.23
N GLU A 61 13.91 3.05 2.84
CA GLU A 61 14.61 2.75 4.10
C GLU A 61 16.14 2.84 3.97
N ARG A 62 16.67 2.41 2.81
CA ARG A 62 18.12 2.31 2.60
C ARG A 62 18.75 3.58 2.06
N ASN A 63 18.03 4.36 1.26
CA ASN A 63 18.62 5.43 0.45
C ASN A 63 18.10 6.83 0.80
N ASP A 64 16.97 6.94 1.51
CA ASP A 64 16.43 8.22 1.93
C ASP A 64 17.00 8.63 3.30
N SER A 65 17.47 9.88 3.45
CA SER A 65 17.97 10.40 4.72
C SER A 65 16.91 10.35 5.83
N ASP A 66 15.64 10.49 5.45
CA ASP A 66 14.48 10.41 6.32
C ASP A 66 13.78 9.05 6.21
N GLY A 67 14.45 8.01 5.71
CA GLY A 67 13.88 6.66 5.59
C GLY A 67 13.36 6.11 6.93
N ARG A 68 14.02 6.48 8.04
CA ARG A 68 13.56 6.16 9.41
C ARG A 68 12.38 7.00 9.89
N VAL A 69 11.92 7.98 9.13
CA VAL A 69 10.67 8.72 9.37
C VAL A 69 9.56 8.08 8.54
N TYR A 70 9.85 7.84 7.26
CA TYR A 70 8.87 7.35 6.29
C TYR A 70 8.53 5.86 6.42
N VAL A 71 9.47 5.03 6.87
CA VAL A 71 9.24 3.58 7.02
C VAL A 71 8.85 3.27 8.46
N ARG A 72 7.68 2.67 8.62
CA ARG A 72 7.07 2.32 9.92
C ARG A 72 6.58 0.89 9.89
N ARG A 73 6.31 0.33 11.07
CA ARG A 73 5.52 -0.90 11.17
C ARG A 73 4.16 -0.64 10.54
N ALA A 74 3.72 -1.54 9.67
CA ALA A 74 2.41 -1.45 9.06
C ALA A 74 1.33 -1.71 10.12
N THR A 75 0.42 -0.76 10.26
CA THR A 75 -0.78 -0.87 11.10
C THR A 75 -2.04 -0.99 10.28
N TRP A 76 -1.98 -0.62 8.99
CA TRP A 76 -3.09 -0.71 8.05
C TRP A 76 -2.65 -1.35 6.74
N PHE A 77 -3.44 -2.31 6.28
CA PHE A 77 -3.36 -2.86 4.94
C PHE A 77 -4.27 -2.06 4.00
N VAL A 78 -3.72 -1.52 2.92
CA VAL A 78 -4.47 -0.72 1.95
C VAL A 78 -4.92 -1.62 0.80
N SER A 79 -6.22 -1.90 0.75
CA SER A 79 -6.86 -2.53 -0.41
C SER A 79 -7.35 -1.47 -1.40
N HIS A 80 -6.98 -1.64 -2.68
CA HIS A 80 -7.41 -0.79 -3.77
C HIS A 80 -7.39 -1.54 -5.11
N ALA A 81 -8.10 -1.02 -6.11
CA ALA A 81 -8.00 -1.49 -7.47
C ALA A 81 -6.92 -0.72 -8.25
N TRP A 82 -6.13 -1.44 -9.05
CA TRP A 82 -5.02 -0.87 -9.82
C TRP A 82 -5.43 0.16 -10.90
N ASN A 83 -6.72 0.19 -11.26
CA ASN A 83 -7.31 1.14 -12.19
C ASN A 83 -7.88 2.38 -11.49
N TYR A 84 -7.75 2.51 -10.18
CA TYR A 84 -8.15 3.72 -9.45
C TYR A 84 -7.13 4.83 -9.63
N LEU A 85 -7.63 6.07 -9.67
CA LEU A 85 -6.79 7.25 -9.71
C LEU A 85 -5.96 7.31 -8.44
N PHE A 86 -4.65 7.53 -8.59
CA PHE A 86 -3.73 7.48 -7.47
C PHE A 86 -3.98 8.59 -6.46
N LEU A 87 -4.31 9.79 -6.94
CA LEU A 87 -4.64 10.91 -6.07
C LEU A 87 -5.92 10.66 -5.26
N ASP A 88 -6.94 10.04 -5.86
CA ASP A 88 -8.17 9.68 -5.14
C ASP A 88 -7.87 8.68 -4.00
N VAL A 89 -6.95 7.73 -4.23
CA VAL A 89 -6.49 6.79 -3.19
C VAL A 89 -5.80 7.52 -2.05
N ILE A 90 -4.90 8.47 -2.35
CA ILE A 90 -4.23 9.26 -1.30
C ILE A 90 -5.22 10.11 -0.51
N ASP A 91 -6.14 10.79 -1.19
CA ASP A 91 -7.12 11.67 -0.55
C ASP A 91 -8.09 10.87 0.34
N ALA A 92 -8.52 9.69 -0.12
CA ALA A 92 -9.35 8.78 0.68
C ALA A 92 -8.60 8.29 1.94
N LEU A 93 -7.31 7.97 1.83
CA LEU A 93 -6.50 7.58 2.98
C LEU A 93 -6.29 8.74 3.95
N ASP A 94 -6.12 9.97 3.46
CA ASP A 94 -5.98 11.16 4.30
C ASP A 94 -7.26 11.45 5.09
N PHE A 95 -8.40 11.38 4.41
CA PHE A 95 -9.71 11.52 5.03
C PHE A 95 -9.97 10.45 6.10
N PHE A 96 -9.68 9.18 5.77
CA PHE A 96 -9.77 8.07 6.71
C PHE A 96 -8.94 8.30 7.99
N MET A 97 -7.70 8.76 7.84
CA MET A 97 -6.82 9.04 8.99
C MET A 97 -7.32 10.23 9.83
N ASP A 98 -7.96 11.23 9.22
CA ASP A 98 -8.56 12.34 9.95
C ASP A 98 -9.81 11.94 10.75
N GLU A 99 -10.69 11.11 10.17
CA GLU A 99 -11.92 10.69 10.84
C GLU A 99 -11.68 9.77 12.04
N HIS A 100 -10.64 8.94 12.00
CA HIS A 100 -10.31 8.01 13.08
C HIS A 100 -9.45 8.64 14.21
N ASP A 101 -9.30 9.97 14.23
CA ASP A 101 -8.43 10.72 15.15
C ASP A 101 -6.99 10.19 15.22
N LEU A 102 -6.53 9.56 14.12
CA LEU A 102 -5.19 9.06 13.95
C LEU A 102 -4.21 10.20 13.60
N LYS A 103 -4.50 11.43 14.04
CA LYS A 103 -3.69 12.63 13.73
C LYS A 103 -2.27 12.52 14.27
N ASN A 104 -2.12 11.93 15.45
CA ASN A 104 -0.81 11.61 16.03
C ASN A 104 -0.13 10.41 15.32
N GLU A 105 -0.90 9.63 14.56
CA GLU A 105 -0.46 8.46 13.81
C GLU A 105 -0.22 8.74 12.32
N LYS A 106 -0.64 9.86 11.74
CA LYS A 106 -0.39 10.18 10.31
C LYS A 106 1.08 10.08 9.92
N ASP A 107 1.97 10.39 10.85
CA ASP A 107 3.43 10.32 10.69
C ASP A 107 4.08 9.09 11.34
N SER A 108 3.31 8.22 11.99
CA SER A 108 3.83 7.03 12.68
C SER A 108 3.17 5.70 12.30
N ALA A 109 2.04 5.73 11.59
CA ALA A 109 1.37 4.57 11.02
C ALA A 109 1.96 4.20 9.66
N GLY A 110 2.47 2.98 9.55
CA GLY A 110 2.85 2.41 8.26
C GLY A 110 1.62 1.93 7.51
N LEU A 111 1.50 2.34 6.24
CA LEU A 111 0.52 1.81 5.31
C LEU A 111 1.17 0.73 4.46
N TRP A 112 0.70 -0.50 4.58
CA TRP A 112 1.06 -1.55 3.64
C TRP A 112 0.25 -1.37 2.37
N PHE A 113 0.89 -0.87 1.32
CA PHE A 113 0.25 -0.56 0.04
C PHE A 113 0.96 -1.31 -1.07
N CYS A 114 0.25 -2.21 -1.74
CA CYS A 114 0.86 -3.20 -2.62
C CYS A 114 1.68 -2.60 -3.79
N LEU A 115 1.35 -1.38 -4.21
CA LEU A 115 2.12 -0.60 -5.19
C LEU A 115 3.55 -0.29 -4.70
N PHE A 116 3.73 -0.06 -3.41
CA PHE A 116 5.02 0.33 -2.82
C PHE A 116 5.71 -0.81 -2.08
N ASN A 117 4.94 -1.70 -1.46
CA ASN A 117 5.43 -2.80 -0.63
C ASN A 117 5.95 -3.99 -1.43
N ASN A 118 5.35 -4.28 -2.58
CA ASN A 118 5.81 -5.37 -3.41
C ASN A 118 6.97 -4.90 -4.28
N ASN A 119 7.93 -5.79 -4.55
CA ASN A 119 8.97 -5.51 -5.52
C ASN A 119 8.38 -5.52 -6.94
N GLN A 120 8.20 -4.33 -7.52
CA GLN A 120 7.55 -4.15 -8.83
C GLN A 120 8.39 -4.73 -9.98
N HIS A 121 9.69 -4.94 -9.77
CA HIS A 121 10.59 -5.53 -10.75
C HIS A 121 10.38 -7.05 -10.93
N ASP A 122 9.85 -7.73 -9.90
CA ASP A 122 9.71 -9.21 -9.89
C ASP A 122 8.30 -9.69 -10.27
N ILE A 123 7.35 -8.79 -10.51
CA ILE A 123 5.91 -9.14 -10.57
C ILE A 123 5.54 -10.02 -11.75
N LYS A 124 6.24 -9.89 -12.87
CA LYS A 124 5.98 -10.70 -14.07
C LYS A 124 6.43 -12.16 -13.96
N VAL A 125 7.13 -12.52 -12.87
CA VAL A 125 7.74 -13.83 -12.68
C VAL A 125 6.94 -14.71 -11.70
N LEU A 126 6.05 -14.12 -10.90
CA LEU A 126 5.48 -14.80 -9.74
C LEU A 126 4.05 -15.32 -9.99
N PRO A 127 3.75 -16.59 -9.62
CA PRO A 127 2.42 -17.18 -9.78
C PRO A 127 1.40 -16.55 -8.83
N PHE A 128 0.12 -16.60 -9.20
CA PHE A 128 -1.00 -16.11 -8.38
C PHE A 128 -0.97 -16.60 -6.92
N GLN A 129 -0.58 -17.86 -6.69
CA GLN A 129 -0.48 -18.44 -5.35
C GLN A 129 0.52 -17.71 -4.44
N HIS A 130 1.59 -17.16 -5.03
CA HIS A 130 2.57 -16.36 -4.31
C HIS A 130 1.94 -15.04 -3.85
N TRP A 131 1.21 -14.36 -4.74
CA TRP A 131 0.48 -13.14 -4.40
C TRP A 131 -0.57 -13.40 -3.32
N PHE A 132 -1.39 -14.44 -3.48
CA PHE A 132 -2.38 -14.84 -2.49
C PHE A 132 -1.76 -15.08 -1.11
N THR A 133 -0.64 -15.81 -1.05
CA THR A 133 0.07 -16.08 0.21
C THR A 133 0.65 -14.81 0.82
N THR A 134 1.29 -13.96 0.01
CA THR A 134 1.87 -12.69 0.47
C THR A 134 0.80 -11.74 0.99
N PHE A 135 -0.33 -11.61 0.28
CA PHE A 135 -1.46 -10.80 0.71
C PHE A 135 -2.10 -11.34 1.99
N LYS A 136 -2.40 -12.65 2.04
CA LYS A 136 -2.98 -13.28 3.24
C LYS A 136 -2.07 -13.13 4.46
N THR A 137 -0.76 -13.35 4.29
CA THR A 137 0.21 -13.24 5.38
C THR A 137 0.32 -11.80 5.89
N ALA A 138 0.44 -10.82 5.00
CA ALA A 138 0.50 -9.41 5.39
C ALA A 138 -0.80 -8.96 6.07
N LEU A 139 -1.94 -9.35 5.52
CA LEU A 139 -3.25 -9.03 6.05
C LEU A 139 -3.45 -9.60 7.47
N THR A 140 -3.20 -10.89 7.66
CA THR A 140 -3.31 -11.56 8.96
C THR A 140 -2.33 -10.98 9.98
N ALA A 141 -1.12 -10.58 9.56
CA ALA A 141 -0.14 -9.98 10.45
C ALA A 141 -0.45 -8.53 10.85
N ILE A 142 -1.09 -7.75 9.96
CA ILE A 142 -1.42 -6.35 10.22
C ILE A 142 -2.69 -6.23 11.06
N GLY A 143 -3.71 -7.04 10.77
CA GLY A 143 -4.96 -7.10 11.54
C GLY A 143 -5.97 -5.98 11.24
N ASN A 144 -5.60 -4.94 10.49
CA ASN A 144 -6.53 -3.88 10.04
C ASN A 144 -6.46 -3.67 8.53
N VAL A 145 -7.61 -3.43 7.90
CA VAL A 145 -7.74 -3.12 6.47
C VAL A 145 -8.45 -1.79 6.28
N VAL A 146 -7.90 -0.96 5.40
CA VAL A 146 -8.61 0.15 4.79
C VAL A 146 -8.84 -0.17 3.32
N MET A 147 -10.11 -0.17 2.91
CA MET A 147 -10.51 -0.46 1.53
C MET A 147 -10.98 0.83 0.87
N VAL A 148 -10.29 1.23 -0.20
CA VAL A 148 -10.65 2.43 -0.96
C VAL A 148 -11.74 2.09 -1.96
N PHE A 149 -12.87 2.79 -1.89
CA PHE A 149 -13.99 2.67 -2.83
C PHE A 149 -14.12 3.94 -3.69
N CYS A 150 -13.78 3.86 -4.98
CA CYS A 150 -14.00 4.97 -5.91
C CYS A 150 -14.55 4.46 -7.27
N PRO A 151 -15.62 5.07 -7.84
CA PRO A 151 -16.52 6.06 -7.23
C PRO A 151 -17.57 5.42 -6.29
N TRP A 152 -17.97 6.12 -5.23
CA TRP A 152 -18.96 5.65 -4.25
C TRP A 152 -20.36 5.39 -4.83
N ASN A 153 -20.74 6.07 -5.93
CA ASN A 153 -22.06 5.87 -6.56
C ASN A 153 -22.13 4.61 -7.44
N ASN A 154 -20.97 4.01 -7.75
CA ASN A 154 -20.84 2.78 -8.53
C ASN A 154 -19.48 2.12 -8.19
N PRO A 155 -19.32 1.59 -6.97
CA PRO A 155 -18.03 1.11 -6.50
C PRO A 155 -17.68 -0.18 -7.25
N THR A 156 -16.81 -0.06 -8.25
CA THR A 156 -16.30 -1.19 -9.05
C THR A 156 -15.78 -2.34 -8.17
N THR A 157 -15.28 -2.03 -6.98
CA THR A 157 -14.90 -2.96 -5.90
C THR A 157 -16.02 -3.92 -5.48
N LEU A 158 -17.29 -3.49 -5.38
CA LEU A 158 -18.41 -4.40 -5.07
C LEU A 158 -18.81 -5.27 -6.27
N THR A 159 -18.26 -5.00 -7.47
CA THR A 159 -18.45 -5.82 -8.67
C THR A 159 -17.27 -6.75 -8.96
N ARG A 160 -16.19 -6.68 -8.17
CA ARG A 160 -15.00 -7.54 -8.31
C ARG A 160 -14.89 -8.52 -7.15
N THR A 161 -14.93 -9.81 -7.47
CA THR A 161 -14.87 -10.94 -6.52
C THR A 161 -13.72 -10.83 -5.51
N TRP A 162 -12.57 -10.25 -5.91
CA TRP A 162 -11.41 -10.09 -5.05
C TRP A 162 -11.63 -9.09 -3.90
N CYS A 163 -12.25 -7.95 -4.17
CA CYS A 163 -12.54 -6.96 -3.13
C CYS A 163 -13.66 -7.45 -2.20
N VAL A 164 -14.64 -8.22 -2.73
CA VAL A 164 -15.66 -8.89 -1.91
C VAL A 164 -15.03 -9.94 -0.98
N PHE A 165 -14.03 -10.68 -1.46
CA PHE A 165 -13.27 -11.63 -0.65
C PHE A 165 -12.49 -10.92 0.48
N GLU A 166 -11.86 -9.79 0.20
CA GLU A 166 -11.14 -9.01 1.22
C GLU A 166 -12.08 -8.49 2.32
N VAL A 167 -13.30 -8.05 1.98
CA VAL A 167 -14.33 -7.70 2.97
C VAL A 167 -14.77 -8.92 3.78
N PHE A 168 -15.00 -10.07 3.13
CA PHE A 168 -15.39 -11.31 3.82
C PHE A 168 -14.34 -11.76 4.84
N VAL A 169 -13.07 -11.76 4.45
CA VAL A 169 -11.96 -12.12 5.36
C VAL A 169 -11.82 -11.13 6.52
N ALA A 170 -12.07 -9.84 6.28
CA ALA A 170 -12.04 -8.82 7.33
C ALA A 170 -13.19 -8.94 8.34
N ILE A 171 -14.31 -9.59 7.99
CA ILE A 171 -15.45 -9.83 8.89
C ILE A 171 -15.31 -11.15 9.65
N GLU A 172 -14.66 -12.17 9.07
CA GLU A 172 -14.45 -13.46 9.73
C GLU A 172 -13.29 -13.50 10.73
N CYS A 173 -12.48 -12.43 10.82
CA CYS A 173 -11.34 -12.32 11.74
C CYS A 173 -11.63 -11.39 12.92
#